data_AF-A0A7S3XYW0-F1
#
_entry.id   AF-A0A7S3XYW0-F1
#
_cell.length_a   1.000
_cell.length_b   1.000
_cell.length_c   1.000
_cell.angle_alpha   90.00
_cell.angle_beta   90.00
_cell.angle_gamma   90.00
#
_symmetry.space_group_name_H-M   'P 1'
#
loop_
_entity.id
_entity.type
_entity.pdbx_description
1 polymer ?
#
loop_
_entity_poly.entity_id
_entity_poly.type
_entity_poly.pdbx_seq_one_letter_code
_entity_poly.pdbx_strand_id
1 'polypeptide(L)'
;EGKKWGAFCGEHKLEGMVTVQNKQKRECELEGCRKAPSFGFLQQKGRFCGKHRLEGMVNLVSARTCEHEQGCTKRPNFNHEGEKRGRFCAQHKLQGMVDVKTK
;
A
#
# COMPACT_ATOMS: atom_id res chain seq x y z
N GLU A 1 8.76 -11.64 29.06
CA GLU A 1 9.59 -10.45 28.79
C GLU A 1 10.39 -10.67 27.50
N GLY A 2 10.77 -9.60 26.79
CA GLY A 2 11.82 -9.67 25.76
C GLY A 2 11.38 -9.43 24.31
N LYS A 3 11.08 -8.16 23.99
CA LYS A 3 10.95 -7.64 22.62
C LYS A 3 12.27 -7.87 21.86
N LYS A 4 12.22 -8.39 20.63
CA LYS A 4 13.40 -8.54 19.76
C LYS A 4 13.35 -7.51 18.63
N TRP A 5 14.19 -6.48 18.73
CA TRP A 5 14.52 -5.59 17.61
C TRP A 5 15.73 -6.15 16.87
N GLY A 6 15.62 -6.28 15.56
CA GLY A 6 16.74 -6.64 14.68
C GLY A 6 17.66 -5.44 14.51
N ALA A 7 18.88 -5.57 15.02
CA ALA A 7 19.98 -4.67 14.80
C ALA A 7 21.12 -5.41 14.08
N PHE A 8 21.82 -4.67 13.23
CA PHE A 8 23.19 -4.88 12.72
C PHE A 8 23.42 -5.40 11.30
N CYS A 9 24.63 -5.02 10.85
CA CYS A 9 25.08 -4.61 9.52
C CYS A 9 25.73 -5.75 8.71
N GLY A 10 25.90 -5.52 7.40
CA GLY A 10 26.16 -6.53 6.35
C GLY A 10 27.47 -7.33 6.37
N GLU A 11 28.22 -7.35 7.47
CA GLU A 11 29.53 -8.03 7.55
C GLU A 11 29.51 -9.35 8.35
N HIS A 12 28.38 -9.69 8.98
CA HIS A 12 28.23 -10.91 9.78
C HIS A 12 27.17 -11.85 9.18
N LYS A 13 27.48 -12.47 8.04
CA LYS A 13 26.63 -13.50 7.41
C LYS A 13 27.17 -14.89 7.78
N LEU A 14 26.55 -15.58 8.74
CA LEU A 14 26.83 -17.00 8.98
C LEU A 14 26.26 -17.86 7.85
N GLU A 15 26.97 -18.95 7.51
CA GLU A 15 26.51 -20.01 6.62
C GLU A 15 25.20 -20.61 7.16
N GLY A 16 24.08 -20.29 6.51
CA GLY A 16 22.72 -20.64 6.96
C GLY A 16 21.80 -19.45 7.24
N MET A 17 22.30 -18.22 7.22
CA MET A 17 21.46 -17.03 7.31
C MET A 17 20.82 -16.71 5.94
N VAL A 18 19.52 -16.97 5.84
CA VAL A 18 18.69 -16.42 4.76
C VAL A 18 18.50 -14.93 5.00
N THR A 19 18.72 -14.10 3.99
CA THR A 19 18.34 -12.70 4.06
C THR A 19 16.82 -12.64 4.22
N VAL A 20 16.31 -12.13 5.35
CA VAL A 20 14.89 -11.79 5.50
C VAL A 20 14.63 -10.46 4.78
N GLN A 21 14.81 -10.48 3.46
CA GLN A 21 14.01 -9.64 2.58
C GLN A 21 12.75 -10.48 2.35
N ASN A 22 11.55 -10.03 2.72
CA ASN A 22 10.72 -9.52 1.66
C ASN A 22 9.45 -8.92 2.25
N LYS A 23 9.30 -7.61 2.07
CA LYS A 23 7.99 -7.02 1.83
C LYS A 23 7.44 -7.72 0.59
N GLN A 24 6.70 -8.84 0.76
CA GLN A 24 6.12 -9.64 -0.33
C GLN A 24 5.61 -8.68 -1.41
N LYS A 25 6.37 -8.56 -2.50
CA LYS A 25 6.00 -7.68 -3.60
C LYS A 25 4.75 -8.33 -4.16
N ARG A 26 3.58 -7.75 -3.87
CA ARG A 26 2.35 -8.26 -4.47
C ARG A 26 2.53 -8.12 -5.97
N GLU A 27 2.47 -9.25 -6.64
CA GLU A 27 2.52 -9.36 -8.09
C GLU A 27 1.10 -9.50 -8.61
N CYS A 28 0.95 -9.34 -9.91
CA CYS A 28 -0.32 -9.56 -10.58
C CYS A 28 -0.68 -11.04 -10.44
N GLU A 29 -1.97 -11.34 -10.26
CA GLU A 29 -2.51 -12.71 -10.18
C GLU A 29 -2.32 -13.50 -11.48
N LEU A 30 -1.89 -12.84 -12.57
CA LEU A 30 -1.54 -13.54 -13.80
C LEU A 30 -0.15 -14.18 -13.67
N GLU A 31 -0.11 -15.49 -13.88
CA GLU A 31 1.11 -16.31 -13.98
C GLU A 31 2.18 -15.61 -14.86
N GLY A 32 3.37 -15.42 -14.32
CA GLY A 32 4.50 -14.77 -15.02
C GLY A 32 4.50 -13.24 -15.01
N CYS A 33 3.53 -12.57 -14.37
CA CYS A 33 3.45 -11.12 -14.35
C CYS A 33 4.03 -10.48 -13.07
N ARG A 34 5.28 -10.00 -13.15
CA ARG A 34 5.99 -9.30 -12.04
C ARG A 34 5.54 -7.85 -11.78
N LYS A 35 4.41 -7.43 -12.35
CA LYS A 35 3.87 -6.06 -12.19
C LYS A 35 3.05 -5.94 -10.92
N ALA A 36 3.09 -4.77 -10.28
CA ALA A 36 2.30 -4.51 -9.09
C ALA A 36 0.79 -4.48 -9.43
N PRO A 37 -0.05 -5.19 -8.67
CA PRO A 37 -1.47 -5.21 -8.89
C PRO A 37 -2.07 -3.91 -8.36
N SER A 38 -2.70 -3.17 -9.27
CA SER A 38 -3.34 -1.86 -8.99
C SER A 38 -4.82 -1.86 -9.38
N PHE A 39 -5.27 -2.86 -10.14
CA PHE A 39 -6.62 -2.98 -10.67
C PHE A 39 -7.36 -4.11 -9.96
N GLY A 40 -8.65 -3.87 -9.70
CA GLY A 40 -9.57 -4.82 -9.09
C GLY A 40 -10.97 -4.22 -8.99
N PHE A 41 -11.91 -4.99 -8.45
CA PHE A 41 -13.28 -4.51 -8.21
C PHE A 41 -13.35 -3.57 -7.00
N LEU A 42 -14.31 -2.64 -6.98
CA LEU A 42 -14.57 -1.80 -5.82
C LEU A 42 -14.72 -2.67 -4.55
N GLN A 43 -14.22 -2.17 -3.41
CA GLN A 43 -14.16 -2.90 -2.13
C GLN A 43 -13.22 -4.12 -2.07
N GLN A 44 -12.55 -4.52 -3.16
CA GLN A 44 -11.57 -5.63 -3.16
C GLN A 44 -10.13 -5.11 -3.08
N LYS A 45 -9.17 -6.01 -2.79
CA LYS A 45 -7.74 -5.72 -2.99
C LYS A 45 -7.42 -5.80 -4.49
N GLY A 46 -6.54 -4.94 -4.99
CA GLY A 46 -6.05 -5.04 -6.37
C GLY A 46 -5.33 -6.36 -6.57
N ARG A 47 -5.78 -7.12 -7.57
CA ARG A 47 -5.24 -8.43 -7.96
C ARG A 47 -4.54 -8.38 -9.32
N PHE A 48 -4.92 -7.42 -10.16
CA PHE A 48 -4.43 -7.33 -11.53
C PHE A 48 -3.62 -6.06 -11.78
N CYS A 49 -2.67 -6.12 -12.71
CA CYS A 49 -1.97 -4.93 -13.20
C CYS A 49 -2.76 -4.27 -14.33
N GLY A 50 -2.39 -3.05 -14.75
CA GLY A 50 -3.13 -2.33 -15.80
C GLY A 50 -3.17 -3.03 -17.16
N LYS A 51 -2.23 -3.94 -17.43
CA LYS A 51 -2.24 -4.79 -18.64
C LYS A 51 -3.18 -5.99 -18.54
N HIS A 52 -3.47 -6.47 -17.32
CA HIS A 52 -4.29 -7.66 -17.07
C HIS A 52 -5.60 -7.31 -16.36
N ARG A 53 -6.08 -6.07 -16.53
CA ARG A 53 -7.37 -5.66 -15.96
C ARG A 53 -8.50 -6.39 -16.70
N LEU A 54 -9.47 -6.92 -15.97
CA LEU A 54 -10.72 -7.41 -16.55
C LEU A 54 -11.71 -6.26 -16.75
N GLU A 55 -12.71 -6.45 -17.62
CA GLU A 55 -13.85 -5.54 -17.73
C GLU A 55 -14.55 -5.36 -16.36
N GLY A 56 -14.87 -4.12 -16.03
CA GLY A 56 -15.41 -3.76 -14.71
C GLY A 56 -14.38 -3.54 -13.60
N MET A 57 -13.08 -3.80 -13.83
CA MET A 57 -12.05 -3.48 -12.84
C MET A 57 -11.65 -2.01 -12.88
N VAL A 58 -11.63 -1.39 -11.71
CA VAL A 58 -11.15 -0.02 -11.52
C VAL A 58 -9.72 -0.01 -10.98
N ASN A 59 -8.98 1.05 -11.27
CA ASN A 59 -7.69 1.27 -10.66
C ASN A 59 -7.89 1.62 -9.18
N LEU A 60 -7.76 0.67 -8.28
CA LEU A 60 -7.96 0.84 -6.84
C LEU A 60 -6.94 1.76 -6.17
N VAL A 61 -5.83 2.08 -6.85
CA VAL A 61 -4.88 3.09 -6.37
C VAL A 61 -5.41 4.50 -6.65
N SER A 62 -6.09 4.70 -7.78
CA SER A 62 -6.63 5.99 -8.20
C SER A 62 -8.11 6.18 -7.85
N ALA A 63 -8.86 5.10 -7.69
CA ALA A 63 -10.29 5.09 -7.32
C ALA A 63 -10.49 5.28 -5.81
N ARG A 64 -9.40 5.34 -5.04
CA ARG A 64 -9.47 5.79 -3.65
C ARG A 64 -9.82 7.27 -3.63
N THR A 65 -11.02 7.55 -3.17
CA THR A 65 -11.53 8.87 -2.89
C THR A 65 -11.39 9.18 -1.40
N CYS A 66 -11.55 10.44 -1.05
CA CYS A 66 -11.51 10.87 0.34
C CYS A 66 -12.72 10.31 1.08
N GLU A 67 -12.49 9.78 2.28
CA GLU A 67 -13.52 9.25 3.21
C GLU A 67 -14.30 10.40 3.90
N HIS A 68 -14.64 11.45 3.13
CA HIS A 68 -15.48 12.53 3.62
C HIS A 68 -16.94 12.16 3.35
N GLU A 69 -17.81 12.41 4.33
CA GLU A 69 -19.24 12.11 4.29
C GLU A 69 -19.94 12.70 3.04
N GLN A 70 -19.48 13.85 2.54
CA GLN A 70 -20.05 14.47 1.33
C GLN A 70 -19.56 13.86 0.00
N GLY A 71 -18.91 12.69 0.03
CA GLY A 71 -18.47 12.01 -1.20
C GLY A 71 -17.37 12.78 -1.95
N CYS A 72 -16.27 13.09 -1.26
CA CYS A 72 -15.19 13.86 -1.85
C CYS A 72 -14.33 13.02 -2.82
N THR A 73 -14.28 13.41 -4.09
CA THR A 73 -13.51 12.72 -5.15
C THR A 73 -12.00 13.00 -5.13
N LYS A 74 -11.52 13.85 -4.21
CA LYS A 74 -10.10 14.17 -4.09
C LYS A 74 -9.31 12.97 -3.57
N ARG A 75 -8.07 12.83 -4.05
CA ARG A 75 -7.20 11.71 -3.67
C ARG A 75 -6.80 11.82 -2.18
N PRO A 76 -6.99 10.77 -1.38
CA PRO A 76 -6.62 10.80 0.03
C PRO A 76 -5.11 10.55 0.19
N ASN A 77 -4.43 11.49 0.84
CA ASN A 77 -3.01 11.38 1.17
C ASN A 77 -2.76 11.52 2.68
N PHE A 78 -3.75 12.01 3.44
CA PHE A 78 -3.65 12.28 4.86
C PHE A 78 -4.30 11.16 5.68
N ASN A 79 -3.65 10.77 6.76
CA ASN A 79 -4.20 9.88 7.78
C ASN A 79 -3.45 10.07 9.11
N HIS A 80 -3.83 9.36 10.15
CA HIS A 80 -3.09 9.35 11.43
C HIS A 80 -1.66 8.85 11.27
N GLU A 81 -0.78 9.33 12.13
CA GLU A 81 0.61 8.88 12.18
C GLU A 81 0.68 7.37 12.42
N GLY A 82 1.48 6.67 11.60
CA GLY A 82 1.62 5.21 11.65
C GLY A 82 0.73 4.44 10.66
N GLU A 83 -0.30 5.08 10.11
CA GLU A 83 -1.11 4.47 9.06
C GLU A 83 -0.33 4.41 7.73
N LYS A 84 -0.50 3.31 6.98
CA LYS A 84 0.19 3.09 5.70
C LYS A 84 -0.58 3.63 4.48
N ARG A 85 -1.79 4.17 4.69
CA ARG A 85 -2.74 4.53 3.63
C ARG A 85 -3.44 5.84 3.98
N GLY A 86 -3.54 6.75 3.03
CA GLY A 86 -4.33 7.98 3.18
C GLY A 86 -5.83 7.65 3.21
N ARG A 87 -6.58 8.28 4.11
CA ARG A 87 -8.05 8.24 4.15
C ARG A 87 -8.69 9.57 3.78
N PHE A 88 -8.01 10.67 4.09
CA PHE A 88 -8.52 12.02 3.87
C PHE A 88 -7.66 12.81 2.88
N CYS A 89 -8.28 13.75 2.18
CA CYS A 89 -7.57 14.70 1.33
C CYS A 89 -7.07 15.91 2.15
N ALA A 90 -6.23 16.76 1.56
CA ALA A 90 -5.65 17.93 2.26
C ALA A 90 -6.69 18.89 2.86
N GLN A 91 -7.88 18.92 2.25
CA GLN A 91 -9.00 19.79 2.63
C GLN A 91 -9.86 19.19 3.74
N HIS A 92 -9.99 17.86 3.80
CA HIS A 92 -10.82 17.14 4.78
C HIS A 92 -9.98 16.39 5.83
N LYS A 93 -8.71 16.76 6.00
CA LYS A 93 -7.86 16.15 7.03
C LYS A 93 -8.33 16.62 8.42
N LEU A 94 -8.36 15.70 9.38
CA LEU A 94 -8.59 16.03 10.79
C LEU A 94 -7.31 16.60 11.43
N GLN A 95 -7.47 17.30 12.55
CA GLN A 95 -6.35 17.82 13.33
C GLN A 95 -5.45 16.64 13.79
N GLY A 96 -4.14 16.77 13.56
CA GLY A 96 -3.17 15.71 13.88
C GLY A 96 -2.98 14.64 12.80
N MET A 97 -3.62 14.76 11.63
CA MET A 97 -3.31 13.90 10.49
C MET A 97 -2.05 14.36 9.74
N VAL A 98 -1.24 13.39 9.32
CA VAL A 98 0.00 13.59 8.56
C VAL A 98 -0.15 13.05 7.13
N ASP A 99 0.66 13.54 6.20
CA ASP A 99 0.75 12.95 4.88
C ASP A 99 1.45 11.59 4.99
N VAL A 100 0.73 10.50 4.67
CA VAL A 100 1.23 9.13 4.78
C VAL A 100 1.71 8.57 3.44
N LYS A 101 1.55 9.33 2.36
CA LYS A 101 1.96 8.93 1.01
C LYS A 101 3.33 9.48 0.65
N THR A 102 3.66 10.63 1.22
CA THR A 102 4.91 11.36 1.03
C THR A 102 5.66 11.31 2.36
N LYS A 103 6.47 10.27 2.53
CA LYS A 103 7.44 10.14 3.62
C LYS A 103 8.84 10.16 3.03
#